data_AF-A0A1M3BHP8-F1
#
_entry.id   AF-A0A1M3BHP8-F1
#
_cell.length_a   1.000
_cell.length_b   1.000
_cell.length_c   1.000
_cell.angle_alpha   90.00
_cell.angle_beta   90.00
_cell.angle_gamma   90.00
#
_symmetry.space_group_name_H-M   'P 1'
#
loop_
_entity.id
_entity.type
_entity.pdbx_description
1 polymer ?
#
loop_
_entity_poly.entity_id
_entity_poly.type
_entity_poly.pdbx_seq_one_letter_code
_entity_poly.pdbx_strand_id
1 'polypeptide(L)'
;MARNGNPGAFEAIVDRYQGRLLGFCRQMLGSTEDAEDVLQEVFVNAYRAMLADEREINLRPWLYRIARNRCLNHLRKPSADAQESMDMVPEVEAASTAEKVHNREEFRQIISDVNKLPETQRSALLLREMDALSYEEIADAME
;
A
#
# COMPACT_ATOMS: atom_id res chain seq x y z
N MET A 1 21.44 11.86 13.64
CA MET A 1 22.17 12.74 12.70
C MET A 1 22.08 12.18 11.28
N ALA A 2 20.94 12.32 10.60
CA ALA A 2 20.76 11.82 9.23
C ALA A 2 19.78 12.69 8.45
N ARG A 3 20.04 14.00 8.35
CA ARG A 3 19.14 14.97 7.70
C ARG A 3 19.84 16.01 6.83
N ASN A 4 21.00 15.65 6.25
CA ASN A 4 21.63 16.43 5.19
C ASN A 4 21.77 15.52 3.98
N GLY A 5 20.76 15.51 3.09
CA GLY A 5 20.84 15.11 1.67
C GLY A 5 21.76 13.94 1.30
N ASN A 6 21.99 12.98 2.19
CA ASN A 6 22.91 11.87 1.95
C ASN A 6 22.07 10.80 1.23
N PRO A 7 22.35 10.50 -0.05
CA PRO A 7 21.56 9.55 -0.82
C PRO A 7 21.38 8.21 -0.09
N GLY A 8 22.41 7.78 0.66
CA GLY A 8 22.37 6.53 1.44
C GLY A 8 21.39 6.53 2.62
N ALA A 9 21.00 7.69 3.15
CA ALA A 9 20.00 7.76 4.22
C ALA A 9 18.58 7.49 3.69
N PHE A 10 18.28 7.94 2.47
CA PHE A 10 17.00 7.67 1.82
C PHE A 10 16.95 6.24 1.27
N GLU A 11 18.08 5.72 0.75
CA GLU A 11 18.20 4.32 0.33
C GLU A 11 17.81 3.34 1.46
N ALA A 12 18.29 3.58 2.68
CA ALA A 12 17.90 2.78 3.85
C ALA A 12 16.38 2.85 4.17
N ILE A 13 15.71 3.94 3.83
CA ILE A 13 14.25 4.06 3.96
C ILE A 13 13.58 3.23 2.87
N VAL A 14 14.03 3.35 1.62
CA VAL A 14 13.49 2.56 0.50
C VAL A 14 13.62 1.07 0.79
N ASP A 15 14.81 0.60 1.14
CA ASP A 15 15.07 -0.80 1.44
C ASP A 15 14.18 -1.35 2.55
N ARG A 16 13.94 -0.53 3.59
CA ARG A 16 13.13 -0.92 4.74
C ARG A 16 11.64 -1.01 4.43
N TYR A 17 11.11 -0.12 3.58
CA TYR A 17 9.67 0.05 3.42
C TYR A 17 9.12 -0.39 2.06
N GLN A 18 9.96 -0.58 1.04
CA GLN A 18 9.51 -0.89 -0.33
C GLN A 18 8.57 -2.10 -0.39
N GLY A 19 8.92 -3.21 0.25
CA GLY A 19 8.12 -4.43 0.16
C GLY A 19 6.75 -4.30 0.83
N ARG A 20 6.69 -3.58 1.95
CA ARG A 20 5.43 -3.40 2.71
C ARG A 20 4.51 -2.39 2.04
N LEU A 21 5.06 -1.27 1.59
CA LEU A 21 4.31 -0.27 0.84
C LEU A 21 3.84 -0.84 -0.50
N LEU A 22 4.65 -1.65 -1.19
CA LEU A 22 4.22 -2.34 -2.40
C LEU A 22 3.06 -3.30 -2.13
N GLY A 23 3.15 -4.11 -1.08
CA GLY A 23 2.06 -5.00 -0.67
C GLY A 23 0.77 -4.23 -0.37
N PHE A 24 0.88 -3.11 0.34
CA PHE A 24 -0.25 -2.23 0.62
C PHE A 24 -0.88 -1.66 -0.65
N CYS A 25 -0.07 -1.11 -1.57
CA CYS A 25 -0.55 -0.59 -2.84
C CYS A 25 -1.21 -1.68 -3.69
N ARG A 26 -0.63 -2.88 -3.75
CA ARG A 26 -1.19 -4.04 -4.47
C ARG A 26 -2.56 -4.42 -3.92
N GLN A 27 -2.70 -4.47 -2.60
CA GLN A 27 -3.98 -4.80 -1.98
C GLN A 27 -5.02 -3.67 -2.12
N MET A 28 -4.57 -2.43 -2.25
CA MET A 28 -5.47 -1.27 -2.43
C MET A 28 -5.95 -1.11 -3.87
N LEU A 29 -5.08 -1.35 -4.86
CA LEU A 29 -5.34 -1.11 -6.29
C LEU A 29 -5.77 -2.37 -7.04
N GLY A 30 -5.40 -3.56 -6.57
CA GLY A 30 -5.68 -4.84 -7.25
C GLY A 30 -4.84 -5.09 -8.50
N SER A 31 -3.99 -4.14 -8.92
CA SER A 31 -3.05 -4.26 -10.05
C SER A 31 -1.61 -4.20 -9.54
N THR A 32 -0.76 -5.10 -10.05
CA THR A 32 0.67 -5.09 -9.72
C THR A 32 1.39 -3.92 -10.37
N GLU A 33 1.04 -3.62 -11.63
CA GLU A 33 1.62 -2.52 -12.41
C GLU A 33 1.29 -1.17 -11.76
N ASP A 34 0.01 -0.91 -11.52
CA ASP A 34 -0.43 0.34 -10.87
C ASP A 34 0.18 0.50 -9.47
N ALA A 35 0.37 -0.61 -8.75
CA ALA A 35 0.98 -0.58 -7.42
C ALA A 35 2.47 -0.23 -7.46
N GLU A 36 3.20 -0.69 -8.47
CA GLU A 36 4.60 -0.34 -8.67
C GLU A 36 4.75 1.13 -9.08
N ASP A 37 3.90 1.62 -9.97
CA ASP A 37 3.86 3.02 -10.37
C ASP A 37 3.53 3.94 -9.19
N VAL A 38 2.49 3.60 -8.43
CA VAL A 38 2.11 4.36 -7.24
C VAL A 38 3.23 4.31 -6.18
N LEU A 39 3.88 3.17 -5.98
CA LEU A 39 5.01 3.06 -5.04
C LEU A 39 6.17 3.99 -5.43
N GLN A 40 6.50 4.07 -6.73
CA GLN A 40 7.51 5.00 -7.21
C GLN A 40 7.11 6.45 -6.91
N GLU A 41 5.86 6.83 -7.19
CA GLU A 41 5.36 8.16 -6.83
C GLU A 41 5.47 8.42 -5.32
N VAL A 42 5.18 7.44 -4.47
CA VAL A 42 5.29 7.58 -3.01
C VAL A 42 6.71 7.95 -2.61
N PHE A 43 7.72 7.20 -3.07
CA PHE A 43 9.11 7.48 -2.72
C PHE A 43 9.63 8.78 -3.32
N VAL A 44 9.26 9.12 -4.55
CA VAL A 44 9.64 10.41 -5.16
C VAL A 44 9.09 11.58 -4.35
N ASN A 45 7.82 11.52 -3.93
CA ASN A 45 7.22 12.56 -3.11
C ASN A 45 7.80 12.61 -1.71
N ALA A 46 8.06 11.45 -1.10
CA ALA A 46 8.68 11.36 0.21
C ALA A 46 10.07 12.01 0.21
N TYR A 47 10.89 11.69 -0.80
CA TYR A 47 12.22 12.28 -0.97
C TYR A 47 12.16 13.80 -1.10
N ARG A 48 11.28 14.31 -1.97
CA ARG A 48 11.09 15.76 -2.17
C ARG A 48 10.63 16.45 -0.88
N ALA A 49 9.69 15.86 -0.15
CA ALA A 49 9.17 16.43 1.09
C ALA A 49 10.23 16.47 2.20
N MET A 50 11.06 15.43 2.31
CA MET A 50 12.18 15.39 3.27
C MET A 50 13.28 16.40 2.94
N LEU A 51 13.50 16.71 1.66
CA LEU A 51 14.42 17.76 1.26
C LEU A 51 13.87 19.17 1.49
N ALA A 52 12.55 19.33 1.42
CA ALA A 52 11.88 20.61 1.58
C ALA A 52 11.70 21.03 3.04
N ASP A 53 11.68 20.08 3.99
CA ASP A 53 11.37 20.34 5.39
C ASP A 53 12.22 19.50 6.37
N GLU A 54 12.82 20.18 7.35
CA GLU A 54 13.61 19.59 8.43
C GLU A 54 12.76 19.27 9.69
N ARG A 55 11.44 19.25 9.61
CA ARG A 55 10.58 18.86 10.75
C ARG A 55 10.65 17.38 11.07
N GLU A 56 10.75 17.05 12.35
CA GLU A 56 10.74 15.66 12.80
C GLU A 56 9.39 15.02 12.44
N ILE A 57 9.46 13.85 11.79
CA ILE A 57 8.28 13.12 11.30
C ILE A 57 8.30 11.70 11.85
N ASN A 58 7.13 11.21 12.26
CA ASN A 58 6.95 9.78 12.48
C ASN A 58 6.92 9.08 11.11
N LEU A 59 8.07 8.59 10.69
CA LEU A 59 8.34 8.17 9.31
C LEU A 59 7.34 7.13 8.78
N ARG A 60 7.02 6.11 9.59
CA ARG A 60 6.19 4.98 9.16
C ARG A 60 4.75 5.41 8.83
N PRO A 61 3.95 5.99 9.75
CA PRO A 61 2.61 6.45 9.42
C PRO A 61 2.61 7.55 8.36
N TRP A 62 3.63 8.40 8.32
CA TRP A 62 3.77 9.43 7.30
C TRP A 62 3.94 8.85 5.88
N LEU A 63 4.77 7.82 5.69
CA LEU A 63 4.90 7.13 4.41
C LEU A 63 3.58 6.47 3.98
N TYR A 64 2.87 5.86 4.94
CA TYR A 64 1.56 5.26 4.69
C TYR A 64 0.48 6.28 4.34
N ARG A 65 0.52 7.49 4.92
CA ARG A 65 -0.34 8.60 4.52
C ARG A 65 -0.13 8.97 3.06
N ILE A 66 1.14 9.09 2.62
CA ILE A 66 1.47 9.38 1.21
C ILE A 66 0.97 8.26 0.30
N ALA A 67 1.23 7.00 0.66
CA ALA A 67 0.79 5.84 -0.11
C ALA A 67 -0.73 5.75 -0.26
N ARG A 68 -1.46 5.91 0.85
CA ARG A 68 -2.92 5.96 0.86
C ARG A 68 -3.42 7.08 -0.05
N ASN A 69 -2.93 8.30 0.11
CA ASN A 69 -3.40 9.43 -0.70
C ASN A 69 -3.15 9.21 -2.20
N ARG A 70 -2.02 8.59 -2.56
CA ARG A 70 -1.70 8.26 -3.95
C ARG A 70 -2.61 7.18 -4.51
N CYS A 71 -2.86 6.11 -3.76
CA CYS A 71 -3.79 5.06 -4.17
C CYS A 71 -5.22 5.59 -4.34
N LEU A 72 -5.72 6.40 -3.39
CA LEU A 72 -7.05 7.01 -3.48
C LEU A 72 -7.15 7.95 -4.69
N ASN A 73 -6.11 8.74 -4.96
CA ASN A 73 -6.08 9.60 -6.14
C ASN A 73 -6.05 8.78 -7.44
N HIS A 74 -5.36 7.64 -7.46
CA HIS A 74 -5.36 6.73 -8.59
C HIS A 74 -6.76 6.16 -8.86
N LEU A 75 -7.43 5.64 -7.82
CA LEU A 75 -8.79 5.08 -7.91
C LEU A 75 -9.86 6.10 -8.33
N ARG A 76 -9.65 7.38 -8.02
CA ARG A 76 -10.58 8.47 -8.38
C ARG A 76 -10.37 9.05 -9.77
N LYS A 77 -9.24 8.77 -10.43
CA LYS A 77 -9.04 9.20 -11.82
C LYS A 77 -10.05 8.43 -12.69
N PRO A 78 -10.81 9.10 -13.56
CA PRO A 78 -11.66 8.40 -14.51
C PRO A 78 -10.76 7.57 -15.43
N SER A 79 -10.83 6.25 -15.35
CA SER A 79 -10.16 5.38 -16.30
C SER A 79 -10.70 5.68 -17.69
N ALA A 80 -9.85 6.15 -18.60
CA ALA A 80 -10.20 6.35 -20.01
C ALA A 80 -10.52 5.00 -20.70
N ASP A 81 -10.07 3.90 -20.11
CA ASP A 81 -10.39 2.54 -20.50
C ASP A 81 -11.04 1.82 -19.32
N ALA A 82 -12.36 1.78 -19.30
CA ALA A 82 -13.11 0.75 -18.60
C ALA A 82 -12.99 -0.58 -19.36
N GLN A 83 -11.77 -1.00 -19.67
CA GLN A 83 -11.49 -2.26 -20.32
C GLN A 83 -11.13 -3.26 -19.24
N GLU A 84 -12.15 -4.03 -18.86
CA GLU A 84 -12.08 -5.28 -18.10
C GLU A 84 -11.03 -5.30 -16.99
N SER A 85 -11.44 -4.91 -15.78
CA SER A 85 -10.83 -5.45 -14.57
C SER A 85 -11.06 -6.96 -14.55
N MET A 86 -10.22 -7.72 -15.26
CA MET A 86 -10.03 -9.13 -14.98
C MET A 86 -9.62 -9.19 -13.52
N ASP A 87 -10.45 -9.88 -12.74
CA ASP A 87 -10.23 -10.26 -11.35
C ASP A 87 -8.87 -11.00 -11.25
N MET A 88 -7.78 -10.24 -11.15
CA MET A 88 -6.43 -10.75 -10.91
C MET A 88 -6.33 -11.07 -9.43
N VAL A 89 -7.05 -12.11 -9.02
CA VAL A 89 -6.77 -12.82 -7.79
C VAL A 89 -5.39 -13.44 -7.99
N PRO A 90 -4.35 -13.09 -7.22
CA PRO A 90 -3.02 -13.64 -7.42
C PRO A 90 -3.12 -15.17 -7.35
N GLU A 91 -2.74 -15.83 -8.45
CA GLU A 91 -2.70 -17.28 -8.50
C GLU A 91 -1.50 -17.75 -7.69
N VAL A 92 -1.74 -17.96 -6.40
CA VAL A 92 -0.79 -18.65 -5.52
C VAL A 92 -0.70 -20.10 -6.02
N GLU A 93 0.45 -20.48 -6.58
CA GLU A 93 0.74 -21.81 -7.11
C GLU A 93 0.31 -22.89 -6.11
N ALA A 94 -0.68 -23.71 -6.49
CA ALA A 94 -1.35 -24.63 -5.59
C ALA A 94 -0.64 -26.00 -5.56
N ALA A 95 0.14 -26.25 -4.50
CA ALA A 95 0.51 -27.61 -4.11
C ALA A 95 -0.66 -28.29 -3.37
N SER A 96 -1.16 -29.38 -3.93
CA SER A 96 -2.42 -30.07 -3.66
C SER A 96 -2.67 -30.56 -2.22
N THR A 97 -3.90 -30.33 -1.72
CA THR A 97 -4.68 -31.13 -0.73
C THR A 97 -6.09 -30.52 -0.62
N ALA A 98 -7.14 -31.33 -0.40
CA ALA A 98 -8.54 -30.85 -0.40
C ALA A 98 -8.83 -29.78 0.66
N GLU A 99 -8.17 -29.83 1.83
CA GLU A 99 -8.24 -28.77 2.86
C GLU A 99 -7.61 -27.45 2.40
N LYS A 100 -6.55 -27.49 1.57
CA LYS A 100 -5.93 -26.29 1.02
C LYS A 100 -6.82 -25.61 -0.03
N VAL A 101 -7.65 -26.36 -0.73
CA VAL A 101 -8.61 -25.81 -1.70
C VAL A 101 -9.72 -25.05 -0.98
N HIS A 102 -10.28 -25.61 0.10
CA HIS A 102 -11.29 -24.95 0.92
C HIS A 102 -10.76 -23.65 1.55
N ASN A 103 -9.59 -23.71 2.18
CA ASN A 103 -8.94 -22.51 2.74
C ASN A 103 -8.66 -21.45 1.66
N ARG A 104 -8.39 -21.85 0.42
CA ARG A 104 -8.15 -20.93 -0.70
C ARG A 104 -9.44 -20.24 -1.13
N GLU A 105 -10.57 -20.94 -1.16
CA GLU A 105 -11.88 -20.34 -1.47
C GLU A 105 -12.33 -19.37 -0.38
N GLU A 106 -12.20 -19.75 0.89
CA GLU A 106 -12.50 -18.85 2.02
C GLU A 106 -11.61 -17.60 2.00
N PHE A 107 -10.31 -17.77 1.76
CA PHE A 107 -9.38 -16.65 1.66
C PHE A 107 -9.71 -15.70 0.50
N ARG A 108 -10.10 -16.25 -0.65
CA ARG A 108 -10.56 -15.46 -1.80
C ARG A 108 -11.84 -14.69 -1.50
N GLN A 109 -12.78 -15.32 -0.79
CA GLN A 109 -14.00 -14.66 -0.37
C GLN A 109 -13.71 -13.49 0.57
N ILE A 110 -12.81 -13.68 1.54
CA ILE A 110 -12.36 -12.61 2.45
C ILE A 110 -11.73 -11.46 1.67
N ILE A 111 -10.82 -11.73 0.73
CA ILE A 111 -10.20 -10.69 -0.10
C ILE A 111 -11.25 -9.96 -0.95
N SER A 112 -12.20 -10.69 -1.54
CA SER A 112 -13.31 -10.10 -2.31
C SER A 112 -14.15 -9.15 -1.45
N ASP A 113 -14.44 -9.53 -0.21
CA ASP A 113 -15.25 -8.72 0.70
C ASP A 113 -14.49 -7.48 1.19
N VAL A 114 -13.18 -7.59 1.43
CA VAL A 114 -12.30 -6.43 1.69
C VAL A 114 -12.31 -5.46 0.50
N ASN A 115 -12.32 -5.99 -0.73
CA ASN A 115 -12.41 -5.19 -1.96
C ASN A 115 -13.79 -4.56 -2.22
N LYS A 116 -14.83 -4.93 -1.46
CA LYS A 116 -16.15 -4.27 -1.49
C LYS A 116 -16.27 -3.14 -0.47
N LEU A 117 -15.36 -3.06 0.49
CA LEU A 117 -15.37 -2.00 1.49
C LEU A 117 -15.14 -0.62 0.86
N PRO A 118 -15.75 0.46 1.39
CA PRO A 118 -15.37 1.83 1.07
C PRO A 118 -13.87 2.04 1.23
N GLU A 119 -13.24 2.81 0.33
CA GLU A 119 -11.78 2.97 0.25
C GLU A 119 -11.15 3.36 1.60
N THR A 120 -11.82 4.23 2.36
CA THR A 120 -11.38 4.66 3.70
C THR A 120 -11.39 3.54 4.72
N GLN A 121 -12.41 2.68 4.71
CA GLN A 121 -12.51 1.54 5.63
C GLN A 121 -11.49 0.46 5.27
N ARG A 122 -11.33 0.18 3.97
CA ARG A 122 -10.30 -0.73 3.45
C ARG A 122 -8.91 -0.27 3.86
N SER A 123 -8.61 1.02 3.70
CA SER A 123 -7.33 1.61 4.09
C SER A 123 -7.02 1.35 5.58
N ALA A 124 -7.97 1.65 6.48
CA ALA A 124 -7.81 1.46 7.92
C ALA A 124 -7.52 -0.01 8.28
N LEU A 125 -8.26 -0.94 7.65
CA LEU A 125 -8.08 -2.38 7.87
C LEU A 125 -6.70 -2.86 7.40
N LEU A 126 -6.25 -2.42 6.22
CA LEU A 126 -4.94 -2.79 5.69
C LEU A 126 -3.77 -2.23 6.51
N LEU A 127 -3.89 -0.99 6.99
CA LEU A 127 -2.88 -0.39 7.87
C LEU A 127 -2.76 -1.16 9.19
N ARG A 128 -3.90 -1.66 9.71
CA ARG A 128 -3.91 -2.49 10.90
C ARG A 128 -3.22 -3.83 10.68
N GLU A 129 -3.52 -4.50 9.57
CA GLU A 129 -3.14 -5.91 9.39
C GLU A 129 -1.80 -6.14 8.70
N MET A 130 -1.34 -5.22 7.85
CA MET A 130 -0.08 -5.41 7.11
C MET A 130 1.16 -4.98 7.89
N ASP A 131 1.04 -3.97 8.76
CA ASP A 131 2.18 -3.42 9.49
C ASP A 131 1.93 -3.20 10.99
N ALA A 132 0.81 -3.72 11.51
CA ALA A 132 0.42 -3.64 12.92
C ALA A 132 0.50 -2.22 13.48
N LEU A 133 0.07 -1.21 12.70
CA LEU A 133 0.03 0.17 13.18
C LEU A 133 -0.90 0.25 14.40
N SER A 134 -0.47 1.05 15.37
CA SER A 134 -1.32 1.44 16.50
C SER A 134 -2.49 2.30 16.03
N TYR A 135 -3.54 2.42 16.84
CA TYR A 135 -4.68 3.28 16.50
C TYR A 135 -4.28 4.74 16.28
N GLU A 136 -3.30 5.24 17.05
CA GLU A 136 -2.74 6.59 16.87
C GLU A 136 -2.01 6.72 15.54
N GLU A 137 -1.16 5.76 15.18
CA GLU A 137 -0.47 5.77 13.88
C GLU A 137 -1.43 5.61 12.69
N ILE A 138 -2.52 4.85 12.85
CA ILE A 138 -3.57 4.73 11.84
C ILE A 138 -4.29 6.08 11.70
N ALA A 139 -4.64 6.73 12.80
CA ALA A 139 -5.26 8.06 12.77
C ALA A 139 -4.35 9.06 12.06
N ASP A 140 -3.06 9.09 12.40
CA ASP A 140 -2.07 9.89 11.70
C ASP A 140 -2.05 9.56 10.21
N ALA A 141 -1.96 8.29 9.83
CA ALA A 141 -1.94 7.89 8.42
C ALA A 141 -3.25 8.21 7.66
N MET A 142 -4.35 8.44 8.37
CA MET A 142 -5.68 8.71 7.80
C MET A 142 -6.06 10.19 7.73
N GLU A 143 -5.38 11.08 8.49
CA GLU A 143 -5.44 12.54 8.32
C GLU A 143 -5.04 13.00 6.91
#